data_AF-A0A6L9ZSV5-F1
#
_entry.id   AF-A0A6L9ZSV5-F1
#
_cell.length_a   1.000
_cell.length_b   1.000
_cell.length_c   1.000
_cell.angle_alpha   90.00
_cell.angle_beta   90.00
_cell.angle_gamma   90.00
#
_symmetry.space_group_name_H-M   'P 1'
#
loop_
_entity.id
_entity.type
_entity.pdbx_description
1 polymer ?
#
loop_
_entity_poly.entity_id
_entity_poly.type
_entity_poly.pdbx_seq_one_letter_code
_entity_poly.pdbx_strand_id
1 'polypeptide(L)' 'MSQSREYVTLEKVYVIGDTPHDISCCQAIGARYIAVATGSYKLEELEQHNPWWAIPFLPTPDIFTDKIGLENS' A
#
# COMPACT_ATOMS: atom_id res chain seq x y z
N MET A 1 -28.01 7.00 -19.23
CA MET A 1 -26.53 6.95 -19.21
C MET A 1 -26.10 5.55 -18.81
N SER A 2 -25.41 4.82 -19.69
CA SER A 2 -24.72 3.57 -19.31
C SER A 2 -23.42 3.96 -18.60
N GLN A 3 -23.27 3.65 -17.31
CA GLN A 3 -21.97 3.77 -16.66
C GLN A 3 -21.12 2.56 -17.08
N SER A 4 -20.05 2.80 -17.84
CA SER A 4 -19.03 1.79 -18.08
C SER A 4 -18.34 1.46 -16.75
N ARG A 5 -18.42 0.20 -16.31
CA ARG A 5 -17.58 -0.27 -15.20
C ARG A 5 -16.13 -0.31 -15.69
N GLU A 6 -15.28 0.54 -15.14
CA GLU A 6 -13.84 0.36 -15.24
C GLU A 6 -13.40 -0.73 -14.26
N TYR A 7 -12.59 -1.66 -14.76
CA TYR A 7 -11.98 -2.71 -13.95
C TYR A 7 -10.57 -2.26 -13.56
N VAL A 8 -10.24 -2.39 -12.29
CA VAL A 8 -8.89 -2.13 -11.77
C VAL A 8 -8.18 -3.48 -11.65
N THR A 9 -6.96 -3.58 -12.16
CA THR A 9 -6.12 -4.78 -12.01
C THR A 9 -5.44 -4.76 -10.64
N LEU A 10 -5.17 -5.94 -10.06
CA LEU A 10 -4.60 -6.04 -8.71
C LEU A 10 -3.25 -5.35 -8.57
N GLU A 11 -2.45 -5.23 -9.64
CA GLU A 11 -1.16 -4.53 -9.60
C GLU A 11 -1.30 -3.02 -9.37
N LYS A 12 -2.50 -2.48 -9.61
CA LYS A 12 -2.86 -1.08 -9.34
C LYS A 12 -3.59 -0.89 -8.01
N VAL A 13 -3.74 -1.95 -7.22
CA VAL A 13 -4.36 -1.89 -5.89
C VAL A 13 -3.26 -1.94 -4.83
N TYR A 14 -3.28 -0.93 -3.97
CA TYR A 14 -2.39 -0.81 -2.83
C TYR A 14 -3.21 -0.70 -1.55
N VAL A 15 -2.79 -1.39 -0.49
CA VAL A 15 -3.31 -1.20 0.87
C VAL A 15 -2.20 -0.54 1.68
N ILE A 16 -2.53 0.56 2.35
CA ILE A 16 -1.61 1.29 3.23
C ILE A 16 -2.12 1.13 4.65
N GLY A 17 -1.26 0.71 5.58
CA GLY A 17 -1.65 0.55 6.99
C GLY A 17 -0.46 0.39 7.91
N ASP A 18 -0.72 0.38 9.21
CA ASP A 18 0.27 0.35 10.28
C ASP A 18 0.07 -0.84 11.25
N THR A 19 -0.85 -1.75 10.93
CA THR A 19 -1.14 -2.93 11.76
C THR A 19 -1.02 -4.24 10.97
N PRO A 20 -0.70 -5.37 11.64
CA PRO A 20 -0.80 -6.70 11.05
C PRO A 20 -2.20 -7.09 10.52
N HIS A 21 -3.26 -6.41 10.97
CA HIS A 21 -4.61 -6.63 10.45
C HIS A 21 -4.75 -6.10 9.02
N ASP A 22 -4.14 -4.95 8.72
CA ASP A 22 -4.12 -4.39 7.36
C ASP A 22 -3.38 -5.32 6.39
N ILE A 23 -2.31 -5.95 6.87
CA ILE A 23 -1.52 -6.96 6.16
C ILE A 23 -2.38 -8.16 5.79
N SER A 24 -3.06 -8.71 6.80
CA SER A 24 -3.90 -9.89 6.63
C SER A 24 -5.02 -9.63 5.63
N CYS A 25 -5.64 -8.45 5.69
CA CYS A 25 -6.64 -8.01 4.72
C CYS A 25 -6.04 -7.86 3.30
N CYS A 26 -4.89 -7.21 3.18
CA CYS A 26 -4.21 -7.02 1.89
C CYS A 26 -3.82 -8.35 1.23
N GLN A 27 -3.30 -9.30 2.02
CA GLN A 27 -2.93 -10.63 1.54
C GLN A 27 -4.14 -11.41 1.02
N ALA A 28 -5.30 -11.29 1.67
CA ALA A 28 -6.54 -11.90 1.20
C ALA A 28 -7.02 -11.34 -0.15
N ILE A 29 -6.72 -10.06 -0.43
CA ILE A 29 -7.04 -9.39 -1.70
C ILE A 29 -6.01 -9.72 -2.79
N GLY A 30 -4.77 -10.05 -2.40
CA GLY A 30 -3.64 -10.18 -3.32
C GLY A 30 -3.09 -8.83 -3.82
N ALA A 31 -3.36 -7.76 -3.08
CA ALA A 31 -2.87 -6.41 -3.38
C ALA A 31 -1.44 -6.18 -2.86
N ARG A 32 -0.82 -5.07 -3.26
CA ARG A 32 0.47 -4.63 -2.71
C ARG A 32 0.25 -3.94 -1.36
N TYR A 33 0.94 -4.41 -0.32
CA TYR A 33 0.88 -3.79 1.00
C TYR A 33 2.02 -2.78 1.21
N ILE A 34 1.69 -1.57 1.68
CA ILE A 34 2.61 -0.52 2.09
C ILE A 34 2.47 -0.35 3.61
N ALA A 35 3.49 -0.76 4.35
CA ALA A 35 3.53 -0.66 5.80
C ALA A 35 4.07 0.71 6.23
N VAL A 36 3.34 1.42 7.09
CA VAL A 36 3.76 2.73 7.62
C VAL A 36 3.84 2.66 9.13
N ALA A 37 5.04 2.76 9.72
CA ALA A 37 5.26 2.59 11.16
C ALA A 37 4.91 3.84 12.00
N THR A 38 3.73 4.42 11.76
CA THR A 38 3.19 5.56 12.51
C THR A 38 2.33 5.16 13.71
N GLY A 39 2.00 3.87 13.82
CA GLY A 39 1.17 3.30 14.88
C GLY A 39 1.96 2.74 16.05
N SER A 40 1.40 1.71 16.69
CA SER A 40 2.03 1.03 17.83
C SER A 40 3.07 -0.02 17.44
N TYR A 41 3.09 -0.46 16.18
CA TYR A 41 4.04 -1.44 15.66
C TYR A 41 5.28 -0.73 15.11
N LYS A 42 6.46 -1.26 15.44
CA LYS A 42 7.73 -0.75 14.91
C LYS A 42 7.91 -1.19 13.46
N LEU A 43 8.78 -0.48 12.75
CA LEU A 43 9.09 -0.78 11.36
C LEU A 43 9.60 -2.21 11.19
N GLU A 44 10.47 -2.68 12.08
CA GLU A 44 11.04 -4.02 12.02
C GLU A 44 10.00 -5.11 12.23
N GLU A 45 8.96 -4.84 13.04
CA GLU A 45 7.83 -5.77 13.24
C GLU A 45 6.98 -5.85 11.97
N LEU A 46 6.75 -4.72 11.30
CA LEU A 46 6.01 -4.68 10.05
C LEU A 46 6.77 -5.32 8.89
N GLU A 47 8.09 -5.19 8.84
CA GLU A 47 8.95 -5.79 7.81
C GLU A 47 8.90 -7.33 7.82
N GLN A 48 8.72 -7.95 8.99
CA GLN A 48 8.59 -9.41 9.12
C GLN A 48 7.41 -10.01 8.34
N HIS A 49 6.44 -9.17 7.98
CA HIS A 49 5.29 -9.55 7.20
C HIS A 49 5.49 -9.41 5.67
N ASN A 50 6.71 -9.11 5.23
CA ASN A 50 7.10 -8.95 3.82
C ASN A 50 6.22 -7.96 3.03
N PRO A 51 6.04 -6.70 3.50
CA PRO A 51 5.36 -5.68 2.73
C PRO A 51 6.06 -5.43 1.39
N TRP A 52 5.33 -4.94 0.39
CA TRP A 52 5.95 -4.44 -0.84
C TRP A 52 6.84 -3.23 -0.57
N TRP A 53 6.48 -2.43 0.44
CA TRP A 53 7.26 -1.31 0.92
C TRP A 53 6.99 -1.05 2.40
N ALA A 54 8.03 -0.92 3.21
CA ALA A 54 7.95 -0.55 4.63
C ALA A 54 8.66 0.78 4.85
N ILE A 55 8.00 1.72 5.54
CA ILE A 55 8.51 3.06 5.79
C ILE A 55 8.10 3.57 7.18
N PRO A 56 8.92 4.42 7.82
CA PRO A 56 8.57 4.99 9.11
C PRO A 56 7.46 6.04 9.01
N PHE A 57 7.37 6.77 7.89
CA PHE A 57 6.37 7.80 7.62
C PHE A 57 6.06 7.84 6.12
N LEU A 58 4.84 8.26 5.76
CA LEU A 58 4.53 8.57 4.36
C LEU A 58 5.45 9.71 3.87
N PRO A 59 6.10 9.56 2.70
CA PRO A 59 6.89 10.62 2.13
C PRO A 59 5.98 11.70 1.50
N THR A 60 6.59 12.71 0.91
CA THR A 60 5.85 13.70 0.14
C THR A 60 5.10 13.05 -1.03
N PRO A 61 3.99 13.64 -1.50
CA PRO A 61 3.20 13.10 -2.60
C PRO A 61 4.04 12.74 -3.83
N ASP A 62 5.01 13.57 -4.22
CA ASP A 62 5.85 13.33 -5.41
C ASP A 62 6.68 12.05 -5.29
N ILE A 63 7.28 11.81 -4.11
CA ILE A 63 8.06 10.59 -3.86
C ILE A 63 7.13 9.38 -3.81
N PHE A 64 5.94 9.55 -3.21
CA PHE A 64 4.97 8.46 -3.12
C PHE A 64 4.45 8.06 -4.50
N THR A 65 4.05 9.01 -5.34
CA THR A 65 3.50 8.76 -6.68
C THR A 65 4.53 8.18 -7.63
N ASP A 66 5.77 8.68 -7.61
CA ASP A 66 6.92 8.09 -8.32
C ASP A 66 7.08 6.60 -7.94
N LYS A 67 7.13 6.31 -6.63
CA LYS A 67 7.31 4.95 -6.13
C LYS A 67 6.23 3.99 -6.60
N ILE A 68 4.96 4.42 -6.64
CA ILE A 68 3.83 3.57 -7.08
C ILE A 68 3.55 3.63 -8.59
N GLY A 69 4.35 4.38 -9.36
CA GLY A 69 4.23 4.50 -10.81
C GLY A 69 3.02 5.30 -11.28
N LEU A 70 2.62 6.33 -10.53
CA LEU A 70 1.55 7.28 -10.87
C LEU A 70 2.07 8.62 -11.42
N GLU A 71 3.33 8.69 -11.82
CA GLU A 71 3.90 9.88 -12.43
C GLU A 71 3.06 10.41 -13.59
N ASN A 72 2.78 11.72 -13.53
CA ASN A 72 1.83 12.40 -14.41
C ASN A 72 2.21 12.20 -15.88
N SER A 73 1.29 11.63 -16.66
CA SER A 73 1.31 11.70 -18.14
C SER A 73 1.05 13.12 -18.63
#